data_AF-A0A0U5GET4-F1
#
_entry.id   AF-A0A0U5GET4-F1
#
_cell.length_a   1.000
_cell.length_b   1.000
_cell.length_c   1.000
_cell.angle_alpha   90.00
_cell.angle_beta   90.00
_cell.angle_gamma   90.00
#
_symmetry.space_group_name_H-M   'P 1'
#
loop_
_entity.id
_entity.type
_entity.pdbx_description
1 polymer ?
#
loop_
_entity_poly.entity_id
_entity_poly.type
_entity_poly.pdbx_seq_one_letter_code
_entity_poly.pdbx_strand_id
1 'polypeptide(L)'
;MLPLDVARALSNGVAQAVAYMHSEGYVHGDIHLSTTLARLPRKAYDISVDDLYKEFGYPEAITVTRVDSQPLAPNVPSKDVIPLFLGKYADKPLISDAPPSLSDFGEAFAPESERRLGRDSHTPAAFRAPDAQVEPDTPLSCPADILE
;
A
#
# COMPACT_ATOMS: atom_id res chain seq x y z
N MET A 1 19.37 -0.77 -2.50
CA MET A 1 18.68 -1.90 -1.87
C MET A 1 18.55 -1.62 -0.38
N LEU A 2 17.52 -2.16 0.27
CA LEU A 2 17.36 -2.03 1.73
C LEU A 2 18.51 -2.70 2.47
N PRO A 3 19.08 -2.07 3.52
CA PRO A 3 19.96 -2.75 4.46
C PRO A 3 19.27 -3.98 5.08
N LEU A 4 20.03 -5.06 5.29
CA LEU A 4 19.48 -6.36 5.69
C LEU A 4 18.76 -6.33 7.05
N ASP A 5 19.31 -5.58 8.00
CA ASP A 5 18.73 -5.35 9.31
C ASP A 5 17.41 -4.57 9.24
N VAL A 6 17.34 -3.54 8.40
CA VAL A 6 16.10 -2.79 8.13
C VAL A 6 15.07 -3.70 7.46
N ALA A 7 15.46 -4.47 6.44
CA ALA A 7 14.56 -5.39 5.75
C ALA A 7 13.95 -6.41 6.74
N ARG A 8 14.76 -6.99 7.63
CA ARG A 8 14.26 -7.90 8.68
C ARG A 8 13.29 -7.22 9.63
N ALA A 9 13.57 -5.99 10.06
CA ALA A 9 12.69 -5.23 10.95
C ALA A 9 11.34 -4.93 10.27
N LEU A 10 11.36 -4.55 8.99
CA LEU A 10 10.15 -4.32 8.20
C LEU A 10 9.34 -5.60 8.03
N SER A 11 9.97 -6.71 7.58
CA SER A 11 9.29 -8.00 7.43
C SER A 11 8.69 -8.50 8.74
N ASN A 12 9.38 -8.32 9.87
CA ASN A 12 8.85 -8.70 11.18
C ASN A 12 7.61 -7.89 11.55
N GLY A 13 7.61 -6.58 11.29
CA GLY A 13 6.44 -5.75 11.57
C GLY A 13 5.25 -6.02 10.66
N VAL A 14 5.48 -6.31 9.37
CA VAL A 14 4.41 -6.77 8.46
C VAL A 14 3.82 -8.08 8.98
N ALA A 15 4.66 -9.08 9.29
CA ALA A 15 4.19 -10.36 9.82
C ALA A 15 3.40 -10.21 11.12
N GLN A 16 3.78 -9.29 12.01
CA GLN A 16 3.04 -9.00 13.24
C GLN A 16 1.67 -8.35 12.94
N ALA A 17 1.62 -7.40 12.01
CA ALA A 17 0.37 -6.75 11.62
C ALA A 17 -0.61 -7.73 10.98
N VAL A 18 -0.12 -8.61 10.09
CA VAL A 18 -0.90 -9.67 9.46
C VAL A 18 -1.40 -10.66 10.51
N ALA A 19 -0.52 -11.12 11.41
CA ALA A 19 -0.91 -12.03 12.49
C ALA A 19 -2.00 -11.43 13.40
N TYR A 20 -1.91 -10.13 13.68
CA TYR A 20 -2.95 -9.42 14.43
C TYR A 20 -4.29 -9.40 13.66
N MET A 21 -4.28 -9.01 12.39
CA MET A 21 -5.51 -9.02 11.56
C MET A 21 -6.16 -10.41 11.52
N HIS A 22 -5.35 -11.45 11.30
CA HIS A 22 -5.82 -12.83 11.26
C HIS A 22 -6.41 -13.25 12.61
N SER A 23 -5.83 -12.80 13.73
CA SER A 23 -6.37 -13.08 15.08
C SER A 23 -7.71 -12.40 15.36
N GLU A 24 -7.98 -11.29 14.66
CA GLU A 24 -9.26 -10.58 14.70
C GLU A 24 -10.26 -11.11 13.65
N GLY A 25 -9.90 -12.17 12.91
CA GLY A 25 -10.78 -12.82 11.93
C GLY A 25 -10.82 -12.15 10.56
N TYR A 26 -9.85 -11.29 10.25
CA TYR A 26 -9.76 -10.57 8.97
C TYR A 26 -8.58 -11.02 8.13
N VAL A 27 -8.74 -10.96 6.81
CA VAL A 27 -7.70 -11.11 5.78
C VAL A 27 -7.52 -9.75 5.11
N HIS A 28 -6.29 -9.35 4.83
CA HIS A 28 -6.01 -8.10 4.12
C HIS A 28 -6.35 -8.21 2.64
N GLY A 29 -5.93 -9.29 1.98
CA GLY A 29 -6.29 -9.64 0.60
C GLY A 29 -5.65 -8.78 -0.49
N ASP A 30 -4.63 -7.98 -0.14
CA ASP A 30 -3.88 -7.14 -1.08
C ASP A 30 -2.53 -6.70 -0.47
N ILE A 31 -1.75 -7.64 0.05
CA ILE A 31 -0.46 -7.32 0.66
C ILE A 31 0.59 -7.16 -0.42
N HIS A 32 1.19 -5.97 -0.49
CA HIS A 32 2.35 -5.70 -1.33
C HIS A 32 3.09 -4.44 -0.86
N LEU A 33 4.18 -4.11 -1.57
CA LEU A 33 5.07 -3.01 -1.16
C LEU A 33 4.41 -1.63 -1.10
N SER A 34 3.30 -1.38 -1.80
CA SER A 34 2.60 -0.08 -1.71
C SER A 34 1.50 -0.04 -0.65
N THR A 35 1.03 -1.19 -0.17
CA THR A 35 0.12 -1.27 0.99
C THR A 35 0.90 -1.36 2.32
N THR A 36 2.21 -1.62 2.25
CA THR A 36 3.14 -1.56 3.40
C THR A 36 3.84 -0.20 3.50
N LEU A 37 3.47 0.61 4.48
CA LEU A 37 4.03 1.95 4.68
C LEU A 37 5.12 1.96 5.76
N ALA A 38 6.26 2.59 5.44
CA ALA A 38 7.24 2.94 6.47
C ALA A 38 6.66 4.00 7.42
N ARG A 39 7.03 3.93 8.70
CA ARG A 39 6.52 4.90 9.67
C ARG A 39 7.11 6.27 9.39
N LEU A 40 6.25 7.28 9.27
CA LEU A 40 6.72 8.66 9.23
C LEU A 40 7.28 9.06 10.62
N PRO A 41 8.31 9.93 10.67
CA PRO A 41 8.80 10.47 11.93
C PRO A 41 7.66 11.14 12.70
N ARG A 42 7.65 11.06 14.05
CA ARG A 42 6.58 11.69 14.87
C ARG A 42 6.32 13.15 14.50
N LYS A 43 7.39 13.89 14.21
CA LYS A 43 7.33 15.30 13.78
C LYS A 43 6.46 15.51 12.53
N ALA A 44 6.35 14.52 11.64
CA ALA A 44 5.51 14.60 10.45
C ALA A 44 4.00 14.59 10.77
N TYR A 45 3.58 14.12 11.95
CA TYR A 45 2.17 14.17 12.35
C TYR A 45 1.79 15.50 13.02
N ASP A 46 2.79 16.27 13.49
CA ASP A 46 2.59 17.54 14.22
C ASP A 46 3.04 18.77 13.41
N ILE A 47 3.35 18.60 12.12
CA ILE A 47 3.76 19.69 11.23
C ILE A 47 2.53 20.41 10.64
N SER A 48 2.60 21.74 10.54
CA SER A 48 1.57 22.50 9.83
C SER A 48 1.64 22.21 8.33
N VAL A 49 0.53 22.40 7.61
CA VAL A 49 0.50 22.26 6.14
C VAL A 49 1.52 23.20 5.48
N ASP A 50 1.66 24.43 5.98
CA ASP A 50 2.62 25.39 5.46
C ASP A 50 4.06 24.94 5.65
N ASP A 51 4.38 24.35 6.80
CA ASP A 51 5.74 23.84 7.06
C ASP A 51 6.02 22.55 6.28
N LEU A 52 5.00 21.71 6.05
CA LEU A 52 5.10 20.55 5.16
C LEU A 52 5.45 21.00 3.73
N TYR A 53 4.80 22.05 3.22
CA TYR A 53 5.14 22.58 1.90
C TYR A 53 6.51 23.26 1.85
N LYS A 54 6.94 23.92 2.93
CA LYS A 54 8.31 24.47 2.99
C LYS A 54 9.37 23.36 2.98
N GLU A 55 9.10 22.23 3.62
CA GLU A 55 10.06 21.12 3.73
C GLU A 55 10.09 20.25 2.45
N PHE A 56 8.92 19.90 1.91
CA PHE A 56 8.79 18.93 0.81
C PHE A 56 8.43 19.55 -0.54
N GLY A 57 8.10 20.84 -0.58
CA GLY A 57 7.68 21.55 -1.77
C GLY A 57 6.18 21.84 -1.78
N TYR A 58 5.80 22.87 -2.54
CA TYR A 58 4.40 23.20 -2.77
C TYR A 58 3.81 22.29 -3.84
N PRO A 59 2.51 21.93 -3.74
CA PRO A 59 1.83 21.11 -4.75
C PRO A 59 1.87 21.80 -6.11
N GLU A 60 2.33 21.07 -7.12
CA GLU A 60 2.39 21.55 -8.50
C GLU A 60 1.19 21.01 -9.27
N ALA A 61 0.34 21.92 -9.77
CA ALA A 61 -0.78 21.57 -10.61
C ALA A 61 -0.35 21.53 -12.08
N ILE A 62 -0.60 20.41 -12.75
CA ILE A 62 -0.37 20.20 -14.18
C ILE A 62 -1.70 20.19 -14.94
N THR A 63 -1.64 20.59 -16.21
CA THR A 63 -2.81 20.49 -17.10
C THR A 63 -2.93 19.07 -17.62
N VAL A 64 -4.11 18.47 -17.45
CA VAL A 64 -4.42 17.18 -18.05
C VAL A 64 -4.70 17.38 -19.53
N THR A 65 -3.95 16.69 -20.38
CA THR A 65 -4.18 16.68 -21.83
C THR A 65 -4.39 15.26 -22.30
N ARG A 66 -5.27 15.08 -23.29
CA ARG A 66 -5.38 13.79 -23.97
C ARG A 66 -4.19 13.60 -24.90
N VAL A 67 -3.69 12.36 -24.96
CA VAL A 67 -2.59 11.96 -25.85
C VAL A 67 -2.90 12.27 -27.31
N ASP A 68 -4.16 12.13 -27.72
CA ASP A 68 -4.64 12.44 -29.07
C ASP A 68 -4.97 13.94 -29.31
N SER A 69 -4.65 14.81 -28.34
CA SER A 69 -4.91 16.25 -28.37
C SER A 69 -6.38 16.68 -28.51
N GLN A 70 -7.32 15.75 -28.33
CA GLN A 70 -8.75 16.07 -28.34
C GLN A 70 -9.21 16.69 -27.02
N PRO A 71 -10.41 17.30 -26.97
CA PRO A 71 -10.97 17.82 -25.73
C PRO A 71 -11.19 16.73 -24.68
N LEU A 72 -10.99 17.07 -23.41
CA LEU A 72 -11.33 16.20 -22.28
C LEU A 72 -12.83 15.90 -22.26
N ALA A 73 -13.21 14.69 -21.82
CA ALA A 73 -14.61 14.39 -21.56
C ALA A 73 -15.13 15.21 -20.36
N PRO A 74 -16.44 15.49 -20.26
CA PRO A 74 -17.00 16.32 -19.19
C PRO A 74 -16.68 15.87 -17.76
N ASN A 75 -16.41 14.57 -17.57
CA ASN A 75 -16.15 13.97 -16.26
C ASN A 75 -14.66 13.82 -15.93
N VAL A 76 -13.76 14.33 -16.80
CA VAL A 76 -12.32 14.24 -16.59
C VAL A 76 -11.83 15.59 -16.03
N PRO A 77 -11.12 15.59 -14.88
CA PRO A 77 -10.58 16.82 -14.33
C PRO A 77 -9.56 17.46 -15.30
N SER A 78 -9.61 18.78 -15.45
CA SER A 78 -8.71 19.54 -16.34
C SER A 78 -7.33 19.80 -15.75
N LYS A 79 -7.16 19.51 -14.46
CA LYS A 79 -5.91 19.65 -13.71
C LYS A 79 -5.66 18.41 -12.88
N ASP A 80 -4.39 18.08 -12.73
CA ASP A 80 -3.91 17.08 -11.79
C ASP A 80 -2.82 17.70 -10.90
N VAL A 81 -2.53 17.09 -9.76
CA VAL A 81 -1.50 17.56 -8.83
C VAL A 81 -0.40 16.53 -8.74
N ILE A 82 0.83 16.93 -9.01
CA ILE A 82 1.98 16.04 -8.87
C ILE A 82 2.14 15.67 -7.39
N PRO A 83 2.16 14.37 -7.05
CA PRO A 83 2.33 13.95 -5.67
C PRO A 83 3.72 14.32 -5.15
N LEU A 84 3.77 14.83 -3.91
CA LEU A 84 5.03 15.12 -3.24
C LEU A 84 5.72 13.82 -2.80
N PHE A 85 7.04 13.74 -3.00
CA PHE A 85 7.83 12.61 -2.51
C PHE A 85 8.19 12.84 -1.03
N LEU A 86 7.43 12.20 -0.13
CA LEU A 86 7.67 12.21 1.32
C LEU A 86 8.55 11.03 1.79
N GLY A 87 9.06 10.23 0.85
CA GLY A 87 9.77 8.98 1.13
C GLY A 87 11.26 9.15 1.38
N LYS A 88 11.93 8.02 1.65
CA LYS A 88 13.39 7.91 1.67
C LYS A 88 13.84 6.99 0.54
N TYR A 89 15.04 7.23 0.00
CA TYR A 89 15.67 6.28 -0.90
C TYR A 89 15.99 4.98 -0.15
N ALA A 90 15.88 3.85 -0.84
CA ALA A 90 15.96 2.51 -0.24
C ALA A 90 17.30 2.20 0.46
N ASP A 91 18.37 2.94 0.19
CA ASP A 91 19.67 2.83 0.83
C ASP A 91 19.84 3.69 2.09
N LYS A 92 18.85 4.54 2.40
CA LYS A 92 18.85 5.49 3.53
C LYS A 92 17.95 5.17 4.74
N PRO A 93 17.06 4.15 4.74
CA PRO A 93 16.21 3.93 5.90
C PRO A 93 17.01 3.41 7.10
N LEU A 94 16.52 3.72 8.29
CA LEU A 94 17.08 3.30 9.57
C LEU A 94 16.13 2.30 10.24
N ILE A 95 16.65 1.45 11.14
CA ILE A 95 15.80 0.57 11.96
C ILE A 95 14.73 1.36 12.74
N SER A 96 15.02 2.60 13.13
CA SER A 96 14.06 3.48 13.81
C SER A 96 12.85 3.89 12.96
N ASP A 97 12.91 3.67 11.63
CA ASP A 97 11.78 3.86 10.73
C ASP A 97 10.78 2.68 10.78
N ALA A 98 11.07 1.65 11.59
CA ALA A 98 10.21 0.50 11.87
C ALA A 98 9.45 0.65 13.23
N PRO A 99 8.28 0.02 13.42
CA PRO A 99 7.63 -0.95 12.53
C PRO A 99 6.77 -0.30 11.43
N PRO A 100 6.64 -0.94 10.25
CA PRO A 100 5.76 -0.50 9.19
C PRO A 100 4.29 -0.57 9.61
N SER A 101 3.44 0.16 8.90
CA SER A 101 1.98 0.09 9.03
C SER A 101 1.40 -0.52 7.76
N LEU A 102 0.44 -1.44 7.91
CA LEU A 102 -0.42 -1.85 6.80
C LEU A 102 -1.44 -0.75 6.53
N SER A 103 -1.77 -0.57 5.27
CA SER A 103 -2.70 0.43 4.76
C SER A 103 -3.50 -0.15 3.61
N ASP A 104 -4.51 0.59 3.17
CA ASP A 104 -5.38 0.17 2.07
C ASP A 104 -6.17 -1.11 2.37
N PHE A 105 -7.09 -0.98 3.33
CA PHE A 105 -7.99 -2.06 3.73
C PHE A 105 -9.22 -2.18 2.80
N GLY A 106 -9.16 -1.64 1.58
CA GLY A 106 -10.27 -1.68 0.63
C GLY A 106 -10.63 -3.11 0.19
N GLU A 107 -9.65 -4.00 0.20
CA GLU A 107 -9.81 -5.42 -0.14
C GLU A 107 -9.90 -6.34 1.09
N ALA A 108 -9.85 -5.77 2.30
CA ALA A 108 -9.90 -6.56 3.51
C ALA A 108 -11.30 -7.14 3.74
N PHE A 109 -11.36 -8.39 4.20
CA PHE A 109 -12.62 -9.11 4.41
C PHE A 109 -12.51 -10.12 5.56
N ALA A 110 -13.66 -10.52 6.11
CA ALA A 110 -13.74 -11.56 7.14
C ALA A 110 -14.16 -12.88 6.49
N PRO A 111 -13.29 -13.90 6.36
CA PRO A 111 -13.60 -15.15 5.66
C PRO A 111 -14.81 -15.91 6.22
N GLU A 112 -15.13 -15.72 7.50
CA GLU A 112 -16.30 -16.33 8.14
C GLU A 112 -17.63 -15.69 7.69
N SER A 113 -17.60 -14.42 7.30
CA SER A 113 -18.80 -13.64 6.91
C SER A 113 -18.92 -13.43 5.41
N GLU A 114 -17.79 -13.37 4.71
CA GLU A 114 -17.71 -13.07 3.29
C GLU A 114 -16.85 -14.11 2.58
N ARG A 115 -17.46 -14.80 1.60
CA ARG A 115 -16.75 -15.76 0.75
C ARG A 115 -16.22 -15.04 -0.48
N ARG A 116 -14.91 -14.81 -0.52
CA ARG A 116 -14.17 -14.37 -1.73
C ARG A 116 -13.43 -15.54 -2.35
N LEU A 117 -13.42 -15.66 -3.67
CA LEU A 117 -12.68 -16.70 -4.39
C LEU A 117 -11.34 -16.17 -4.90
N GLY A 118 -10.42 -17.06 -5.26
CA GLY A 118 -9.13 -16.69 -5.84
C GLY A 118 -9.24 -15.76 -7.06
N ARG A 119 -10.26 -15.96 -7.91
CA ARG A 119 -10.56 -15.08 -9.05
C ARG A 119 -10.99 -13.66 -8.67
N ASP A 120 -11.43 -13.46 -7.44
CA ASP A 120 -11.85 -12.17 -6.89
C ASP A 120 -10.67 -11.45 -6.21
N SER A 121 -9.46 -12.04 -6.19
CA SER A 121 -8.24 -11.37 -5.74
C SER A 121 -7.86 -10.26 -6.72
N HIS A 122 -7.85 -9.03 -6.22
CA HIS A 122 -7.35 -7.87 -6.95
C HIS A 122 -5.87 -7.61 -6.73
N THR A 123 -5.20 -8.41 -5.89
CA THR A 123 -3.75 -8.37 -5.68
C THR A 123 -3.02 -8.40 -7.01
N PRO A 124 -2.03 -7.50 -7.23
CA PRO A 124 -1.26 -7.51 -8.47
C PRO A 124 -0.67 -8.89 -8.76
N ALA A 125 -0.67 -9.31 -10.02
CA ALA A 125 -0.33 -10.68 -10.41
C ALA A 125 1.05 -11.17 -9.94
N ALA A 126 2.00 -10.27 -9.69
CA ALA A 126 3.33 -10.61 -9.18
C ALA A 126 3.36 -10.97 -7.68
N PHE A 127 2.36 -10.52 -6.92
CA PHE A 127 2.24 -10.74 -5.47
C PHE A 127 1.09 -11.68 -5.14
N ARG A 128 0.09 -11.85 -6.02
CA ARG A 128 -1.05 -12.73 -5.77
C ARG A 128 -0.64 -14.14 -5.34
N ALA A 129 -1.25 -14.65 -4.26
CA ALA A 129 -1.00 -15.99 -3.73
C ALA A 129 -1.17 -17.10 -4.79
N PRO A 130 -0.33 -18.17 -4.77
CA PRO A 130 -0.35 -19.22 -5.79
C PRO A 130 -1.69 -19.96 -5.93
N ASP A 131 -2.37 -20.22 -4.82
CA ASP A 131 -3.71 -20.81 -4.79
C ASP A 131 -4.74 -19.93 -5.49
N ALA A 132 -4.67 -18.61 -5.31
CA ALA A 132 -5.53 -17.67 -6.04
C ALA A 132 -5.26 -17.66 -7.56
N GLN A 133 -4.03 -17.96 -7.98
CA GLN A 133 -3.65 -18.05 -9.39
C GLN A 133 -4.04 -19.38 -10.03
N VAL A 134 -3.78 -20.50 -9.34
CA VAL A 134 -3.91 -21.86 -9.87
C VAL A 134 -5.31 -22.43 -9.62
N GLU A 135 -5.94 -22.02 -8.53
CA GLU A 135 -7.26 -22.49 -8.09
C GLU A 135 -8.24 -21.31 -7.91
N PRO A 136 -8.65 -20.65 -9.01
CA PRO A 136 -9.47 -19.43 -8.97
C PRO A 136 -10.87 -19.62 -8.36
N ASP A 137 -11.30 -20.85 -8.12
CA ASP A 137 -12.58 -21.21 -7.48
C ASP A 137 -12.43 -21.58 -5.99
N THR A 138 -11.21 -21.64 -5.49
CA THR A 138 -10.92 -21.90 -4.07
C THR A 138 -11.16 -20.61 -3.27
N PRO A 139 -11.87 -20.66 -2.13
CA PRO A 139 -12.05 -19.50 -1.27
C PRO A 139 -10.72 -18.97 -0.72
N LEU A 140 -10.53 -17.66 -0.77
CA LEU A 140 -9.42 -16.98 -0.13
C LEU A 140 -9.57 -17.04 1.39
N SER A 141 -8.44 -17.15 2.07
CA SER A 141 -8.36 -17.22 3.54
C SER A 141 -7.02 -16.68 4.02
N CYS A 142 -6.79 -16.67 5.33
CA CYS A 142 -5.57 -16.13 5.96
C CYS A 142 -4.24 -16.56 5.31
N PRO A 143 -4.05 -17.81 4.82
CA PRO A 143 -2.81 -18.20 4.14
C PRO A 143 -2.47 -17.37 2.90
N ALA A 144 -3.46 -16.75 2.24
CA ALA A 144 -3.21 -15.90 1.07
C ALA A 144 -2.28 -14.73 1.44
N ASP A 145 -2.59 -13.98 2.50
CA ASP A 145 -1.78 -12.86 3.00
C ASP A 145 -0.32 -13.24 3.36
N ILE A 146 -0.05 -14.51 3.67
CA ILE A 146 1.30 -14.99 4.01
C ILE A 146 2.13 -15.27 2.75
N LEU A 147 1.44 -15.55 1.64
CA LEU A 147 2.03 -15.91 0.36
C LEU A 147 2.09 -14.72 -0.61
N GLU A 148 1.48 -13.59 -0.25
CA GLU A 148 1.60 -12.28 -0.89
C GLU A 148 2.85 -11.51 -0.44
#